data_AF-A0A812I5A3-F1
#
_entry.id   AF-A0A812I5A3-F1
#
_cell.length_a   1.000
_cell.length_b   1.000
_cell.length_c   1.000
_cell.angle_alpha   90.00
_cell.angle_beta   90.00
_cell.angle_gamma   90.00
#
_symmetry.space_group_name_H-M   'P 1'
#
loop_
_entity.id
_entity.type
_entity.pdbx_description
1 polymer ?
#
loop_
_entity_poly.entity_id
_entity_poly.type
_entity_poly.pdbx_seq_one_letter_code
_entity_poly.pdbx_strand_id
1 'polypeptide(L)'
;MPARIGAAGHSKLCFGLGLLATVALVPGLCAGRPLAFLSSLPSTRGTDPRHARATSGPALPETGALGGSAAVAALVGCLALGRRVTRGNLLQRRAEEKHLEPSEKTIETMMKFSNQYAKVTGTKYCEDKSVPAVVIVGLALHKETLGAPLCPCRHYEDKEKEVKDGYWNCPCVPMRERHECHCMLFLKDNNPFASECSTIDLEEIMKLKDG
;
A
#
# COMPACT_ATOMS: atom_id res chain seq x y z
N MET A 1 -40.62 -35.72 -31.58
CA MET A 1 -39.44 -36.50 -32.02
C MET A 1 -38.22 -36.03 -31.24
N PRO A 2 -37.30 -36.92 -30.87
CA PRO A 2 -36.92 -37.09 -29.46
C PRO A 2 -35.68 -36.33 -28.98
N ALA A 3 -35.70 -36.14 -27.66
CA ALA A 3 -34.62 -36.00 -26.69
C ALA A 3 -33.18 -36.19 -27.19
N ARG A 4 -32.34 -35.17 -26.96
CA ARG A 4 -30.88 -35.32 -26.95
C ARG A 4 -30.39 -35.64 -25.54
N ILE A 5 -29.75 -36.79 -25.47
CA ILE A 5 -29.07 -37.41 -24.34
C ILE A 5 -27.78 -36.62 -24.07
N GLY A 6 -27.64 -36.03 -22.88
CA GLY A 6 -26.41 -35.43 -22.38
C GLY A 6 -25.61 -36.45 -21.59
N ALA A 7 -24.40 -36.74 -22.07
CA ALA A 7 -23.50 -37.75 -21.53
C ALA A 7 -22.77 -37.28 -20.26
N ALA A 8 -22.54 -38.28 -19.41
CA ALA A 8 -21.55 -38.45 -18.34
C ALA A 8 -20.33 -37.50 -18.27
N GLY A 9 -19.94 -37.15 -17.04
CA GLY A 9 -18.71 -36.41 -16.75
C GLY A 9 -18.32 -36.34 -15.27
N HIS A 10 -18.17 -37.51 -14.63
CA HIS A 10 -17.31 -37.82 -13.47
C HIS A 10 -17.18 -36.85 -12.28
N SER A 11 -18.02 -37.08 -11.28
CA SER A 11 -17.76 -36.78 -9.86
C SER A 11 -16.56 -37.59 -9.35
N LYS A 12 -15.44 -36.95 -9.04
CA LYS A 12 -14.39 -37.55 -8.21
C LYS A 12 -14.62 -37.15 -6.75
N LEU A 13 -15.32 -38.05 -6.04
CA LEU A 13 -15.39 -38.09 -4.59
C LEU A 13 -13.98 -38.29 -4.00
N CYS A 14 -13.58 -37.37 -3.12
CA CYS A 14 -12.53 -37.61 -2.14
C CYS A 14 -13.19 -38.22 -0.88
N PHE A 15 -13.38 -39.53 -0.87
CA PHE A 15 -13.66 -40.32 0.33
C PHE A 15 -12.58 -41.39 0.48
N GLY A 16 -11.93 -41.40 1.63
CA GLY A 16 -10.99 -42.43 2.08
C GLY A 16 -10.52 -42.05 3.47
N LEU A 17 -11.25 -42.49 4.51
CA LEU A 17 -10.82 -43.57 5.42
C LEU A 17 -9.41 -43.29 5.96
N GLY A 18 -9.23 -42.85 7.20
CA GLY A 18 -9.70 -43.59 8.38
C GLY A 18 -8.67 -44.67 8.70
N LEU A 19 -7.56 -44.30 9.35
CA LEU A 19 -6.69 -45.26 10.03
C LEU A 19 -6.25 -44.69 11.37
N LEU A 20 -6.83 -45.28 12.41
CA LEU A 20 -6.45 -45.18 13.81
C LEU A 20 -5.04 -45.75 14.00
N ALA A 21 -4.13 -44.97 14.58
CA ALA A 21 -2.87 -45.48 15.12
C ALA A 21 -2.57 -44.82 16.46
N THR A 22 -3.00 -45.52 17.51
CA THR A 22 -2.23 -45.81 18.74
C THR A 22 -1.44 -44.69 19.41
N VAL A 23 -2.05 -44.19 20.49
CA VAL A 23 -1.49 -43.84 21.80
C VAL A 23 -0.06 -44.34 22.05
N ALA A 24 0.87 -43.40 22.25
CA ALA A 24 2.11 -43.62 22.99
C ALA A 24 2.24 -42.54 24.07
N LEU A 25 1.87 -42.92 25.29
CA LEU A 25 2.20 -42.22 26.52
C LEU A 25 3.73 -42.29 26.74
N VAL A 26 4.37 -41.15 27.02
CA VAL A 26 5.64 -41.10 27.75
C VAL A 26 5.48 -40.12 28.92
N PRO A 27 5.65 -40.57 30.18
CA PRO A 27 5.65 -39.72 31.36
C PRO A 27 7.07 -39.35 31.80
N GLY A 28 7.23 -38.21 32.48
CA GLY A 28 8.43 -37.87 33.27
C GLY A 28 8.85 -36.41 33.12
N LEU A 29 8.38 -35.51 33.99
CA LEU A 29 9.06 -35.04 35.21
C LEU A 29 10.37 -34.28 34.98
N CYS A 30 10.35 -32.97 35.24
CA CYS A 30 11.27 -32.21 36.11
C CYS A 30 10.68 -30.79 36.22
N ALA A 31 9.89 -30.48 37.25
CA ALA A 31 10.35 -30.01 38.56
C ALA A 31 11.05 -28.64 38.54
N GLY A 32 10.30 -27.60 38.98
CA GLY A 32 10.78 -26.56 39.88
C GLY A 32 11.52 -25.35 39.31
N ARG A 33 10.91 -24.16 39.40
CA ARG A 33 11.15 -23.26 40.55
C ARG A 33 10.13 -22.10 40.62
N PRO A 34 9.72 -21.67 41.83
CA PRO A 34 8.69 -20.66 42.05
C PRO A 34 9.26 -19.30 42.51
N LEU A 35 8.38 -18.28 42.38
CA LEU A 35 8.25 -17.04 43.19
C LEU A 35 9.33 -15.93 43.15
N ALA A 36 8.92 -14.78 42.60
CA ALA A 36 8.98 -13.43 43.20
C ALA A 36 8.17 -12.51 42.26
N PHE A 37 6.96 -12.00 42.57
CA PHE A 37 6.54 -11.06 43.62
C PHE A 37 7.23 -9.69 43.54
N LEU A 38 6.38 -8.65 43.48
CA LEU A 38 6.65 -7.20 43.60
C LEU A 38 7.15 -6.52 42.31
N SER A 39 6.68 -5.35 41.88
CA SER A 39 5.71 -4.39 42.41
C SER A 39 5.70 -3.19 41.45
N SER A 40 4.59 -2.43 41.47
CA SER A 40 4.55 -0.98 41.19
C SER A 40 4.25 -0.51 39.77
N LEU A 41 2.97 -0.18 39.56
CA LEU A 41 2.48 0.92 38.72
C LEU A 41 3.16 2.27 39.08
N PRO A 42 3.24 3.21 38.13
CA PRO A 42 2.29 4.34 38.08
C PRO A 42 1.85 4.62 36.61
N SER A 43 0.62 4.98 36.22
CA SER A 43 -0.38 5.96 36.70
C SER A 43 0.11 7.40 36.83
N THR A 44 0.25 8.08 35.69
CA THR A 44 0.13 9.55 35.54
C THR A 44 -0.59 9.82 34.21
N ARG A 45 -1.83 10.32 34.22
CA ARG A 45 -2.17 11.75 34.00
C ARG A 45 -1.34 12.33 32.84
N GLY A 46 -1.87 12.63 31.66
CA GLY A 46 -3.12 13.34 31.40
C GLY A 46 -2.84 14.84 31.39
N THR A 47 -2.33 15.37 30.27
CA THR A 47 -2.38 16.79 29.89
C THR A 47 -2.17 16.93 28.39
N ASP A 48 -3.27 17.24 27.69
CA ASP A 48 -3.30 18.03 26.46
C ASP A 48 -2.45 19.30 26.61
N PRO A 49 -1.82 19.78 25.52
CA PRO A 49 -1.93 21.20 25.25
C PRO A 49 -2.22 21.47 23.77
N ARG A 50 -3.50 21.72 23.49
CA ARG A 50 -3.88 22.68 22.46
C ARG A 50 -3.58 24.10 22.97
N HIS A 51 -2.94 24.88 22.10
CA HIS A 51 -2.89 26.35 22.07
C HIS A 51 -1.97 27.09 23.05
N ALA A 52 -0.82 27.53 22.53
CA ALA A 52 -0.18 28.79 22.93
C ALA A 52 0.46 29.50 21.71
N ARG A 53 -0.26 30.53 21.30
CA ARG A 53 0.05 31.74 20.51
C ARG A 53 1.48 32.31 20.63
N ALA A 54 2.08 32.69 19.49
CA ALA A 54 2.95 33.88 19.30
C ALA A 54 3.31 33.97 17.79
N THR A 55 2.78 34.89 16.96
CA THR A 55 3.14 36.31 16.79
C THR A 55 4.65 36.61 16.78
N SER A 56 5.24 36.70 15.59
CA SER A 56 6.29 37.69 15.26
C SER A 56 6.62 37.62 13.77
N GLY A 57 6.16 38.62 13.00
CA GLY A 57 6.70 38.90 11.67
C GLY A 57 7.94 39.79 11.76
N PRO A 58 8.78 39.84 10.71
CA PRO A 58 9.67 40.95 10.45
C PRO A 58 9.05 41.82 9.32
N ALA A 59 8.72 43.07 9.62
CA ALA A 59 9.61 44.23 9.49
C ALA A 59 9.80 44.66 8.02
N LEU A 60 8.95 45.61 7.61
CA LEU A 60 9.12 46.48 6.44
C LEU A 60 10.22 47.51 6.72
N PRO A 61 11.00 47.92 5.72
CA PRO A 61 11.60 49.25 5.68
C PRO A 61 10.80 50.19 4.77
N GLU A 62 10.51 51.39 5.29
CA GLU A 62 9.89 52.50 4.58
C GLU A 62 10.93 53.50 4.04
N THR A 63 10.52 54.21 2.98
CA THR A 63 11.01 55.51 2.46
C THR A 63 12.37 55.53 1.74
N GLY A 64 12.56 56.23 0.62
CA GLY A 64 11.68 57.09 -0.18
C GLY A 64 12.46 57.81 -1.30
N ALA A 65 11.73 58.51 -2.18
CA ALA A 65 12.13 59.69 -2.99
C ALA A 65 13.29 59.53 -4.02
N LEU A 66 13.39 60.21 -5.18
CA LEU A 66 12.63 61.19 -5.96
C LEU A 66 13.40 61.37 -7.31
N GLY A 67 12.68 61.68 -8.40
CA GLY A 67 13.24 62.28 -9.64
C GLY A 67 13.66 61.28 -10.73
N GLY A 68 13.31 61.41 -12.01
CA GLY A 68 12.69 62.51 -12.74
C GLY A 68 13.21 62.50 -14.19
N SER A 69 12.28 62.33 -15.13
CA SER A 69 12.27 62.86 -16.50
C SER A 69 12.82 62.04 -17.69
N ALA A 70 11.98 62.10 -18.73
CA ALA A 70 12.26 62.05 -20.17
C ALA A 70 12.37 60.68 -20.87
N ALA A 71 11.19 60.17 -21.24
CA ALA A 71 10.81 59.88 -22.63
C ALA A 71 11.83 59.15 -23.52
N VAL A 72 11.59 57.85 -23.74
CA VAL A 72 11.64 57.31 -25.11
C VAL A 72 10.53 56.30 -25.28
N ALA A 73 9.64 56.65 -26.20
CA ALA A 73 8.53 55.85 -26.66
C ALA A 73 9.03 54.53 -27.24
N ALA A 74 8.57 53.42 -26.67
CA ALA A 74 8.43 52.15 -27.36
C ALA A 74 7.11 51.51 -26.92
N LEU A 75 6.03 52.13 -27.38
CA LEU A 75 4.68 51.57 -27.42
C LEU A 75 4.64 50.39 -28.40
N VAL A 76 5.22 49.24 -28.02
CA VAL A 76 4.91 47.94 -28.63
C VAL A 76 5.08 46.88 -27.54
N GLY A 77 3.99 46.41 -26.95
CA GLY A 77 4.04 45.26 -26.03
C GLY A 77 2.94 45.21 -24.99
N CYS A 78 1.68 45.22 -25.44
CA CYS A 78 0.55 44.75 -24.67
C CYS A 78 0.87 43.48 -23.86
N LEU A 79 0.49 43.52 -22.58
CA LEU A 79 -0.20 42.45 -21.84
C LEU A 79 0.42 41.05 -21.80
N ALA A 80 0.51 40.55 -20.56
CA ALA A 80 0.57 39.15 -20.18
C ALA A 80 1.94 38.44 -20.27
N LEU A 81 2.77 38.69 -19.25
CA LEU A 81 3.58 37.63 -18.65
C LEU A 81 2.75 36.80 -17.64
N GLY A 82 1.48 36.55 -17.95
CA GLY A 82 0.90 35.28 -17.54
C GLY A 82 1.63 34.23 -18.37
N ARG A 83 2.47 33.40 -17.74
CA ARG A 83 3.10 32.26 -18.42
C ARG A 83 2.01 31.50 -19.17
N ARG A 84 1.97 31.67 -20.49
CA ARG A 84 1.01 31.02 -21.36
C ARG A 84 1.35 29.53 -21.33
N VAL A 85 0.59 28.75 -20.55
CA VAL A 85 0.64 27.29 -20.60
C VAL A 85 0.25 26.90 -22.03
N THR A 86 1.24 26.59 -22.86
CA THR A 86 0.96 26.12 -24.22
C THR A 86 0.38 24.72 -24.13
N ARG A 87 -0.56 24.41 -25.03
CA ARG A 87 -1.19 23.08 -25.13
C ARG A 87 -0.15 21.95 -25.30
N GLY A 88 1.02 22.25 -25.88
CA GLY A 88 2.17 21.35 -25.95
C GLY A 88 2.85 21.10 -24.60
N ASN A 89 2.92 22.09 -23.72
CA ASN A 89 3.52 21.94 -22.38
C ASN A 89 2.63 21.13 -21.42
N LEU A 90 1.31 21.05 -21.68
CA LEU A 90 0.38 20.20 -20.93
C LEU A 90 0.55 18.71 -21.27
N LEU A 91 0.82 18.40 -22.54
CA LEU A 91 1.14 17.04 -22.99
C LEU A 91 2.53 16.60 -22.51
N GLN A 92 3.49 17.52 -22.48
CA GLN A 92 4.84 17.26 -21.97
C GLN A 92 4.83 16.83 -20.50
N ARG A 93 3.99 17.44 -19.64
CA ARG A 93 3.86 17.05 -18.23
C ARG A 93 3.33 15.63 -18.01
N ARG A 94 2.54 15.11 -18.95
CA ARG A 94 2.02 13.73 -18.91
C ARG A 94 3.05 12.70 -19.38
N ALA A 95 4.08 13.13 -20.09
CA ALA A 95 5.14 12.25 -20.62
C ALA A 95 6.30 12.02 -19.63
N GLU A 96 6.42 12.85 -18.59
CA GLU A 96 7.34 12.62 -17.46
C GLU A 96 6.73 11.73 -16.36
N GLU A 97 5.41 11.48 -16.37
CA GLU A 97 4.80 10.28 -15.77
C GLU A 97 5.15 9.05 -16.63
N LYS A 98 6.44 8.73 -16.70
CA LYS A 98 6.90 7.52 -17.36
C LYS A 98 6.34 6.34 -16.59
N HIS A 99 5.52 5.56 -17.30
CA HIS A 99 5.17 4.19 -16.99
C HIS A 99 6.48 3.37 -16.92
N LEU A 100 7.21 3.50 -15.81
CA LEU A 100 8.29 2.58 -15.48
C LEU A 100 7.59 1.28 -15.16
N GLU A 101 7.74 0.33 -16.06
CA GLU A 101 7.30 -1.02 -15.83
C GLU A 101 8.25 -1.65 -14.82
N PRO A 102 7.74 -2.15 -13.68
CA PRO A 102 8.60 -2.81 -12.72
C PRO A 102 9.19 -4.08 -13.33
N SER A 103 10.42 -4.41 -12.96
CA SER A 103 11.05 -5.63 -13.43
C SER A 103 10.30 -6.87 -12.94
N GLU A 104 10.23 -7.91 -13.78
CA GLU A 104 9.55 -9.17 -13.46
C GLU A 104 10.07 -9.82 -12.17
N LYS A 105 11.38 -9.66 -11.90
CA LYS A 105 12.03 -10.16 -10.68
C LYS A 105 11.49 -9.48 -9.41
N THR A 106 11.22 -8.18 -9.47
CA THR A 106 10.64 -7.46 -8.34
C THR A 106 9.18 -7.82 -8.15
N ILE A 107 8.42 -8.00 -9.24
CA ILE A 107 7.04 -8.49 -9.20
C ILE A 107 7.00 -9.88 -8.54
N GLU A 108 7.89 -10.80 -8.95
CA GLU A 108 8.00 -12.13 -8.35
C GLU A 108 8.29 -12.06 -6.85
N THR A 109 9.20 -11.17 -6.44
CA THR A 109 9.54 -10.97 -5.03
C THR A 109 8.34 -10.46 -4.23
N MET A 110 7.58 -9.51 -4.78
CA MET A 110 6.37 -8.97 -4.13
C MET A 110 5.20 -9.95 -4.11
N MET A 111 5.08 -10.79 -5.13
CA MET A 111 4.11 -11.89 -5.16
C MET A 111 4.43 -12.94 -4.08
N LYS A 112 5.68 -13.37 -3.96
CA LYS A 112 6.12 -14.29 -2.89
C LYS A 112 5.87 -13.70 -1.51
N PHE A 113 6.21 -12.42 -1.31
CA PHE A 113 5.92 -11.69 -0.08
C PHE A 113 4.42 -11.72 0.24
N SER A 114 3.56 -11.38 -0.72
CA SER A 114 2.11 -11.33 -0.52
C SER A 114 1.55 -12.70 -0.18
N ASN A 115 1.97 -13.75 -0.90
CA ASN A 115 1.54 -15.14 -0.68
C ASN A 115 1.99 -15.66 0.69
N GLN A 116 3.19 -15.30 1.14
CA GLN A 116 3.67 -15.66 2.47
C GLN A 116 2.91 -14.89 3.55
N TYR A 117 2.71 -13.59 3.37
CA TYR A 117 2.03 -12.75 4.35
C TYR A 117 0.57 -13.19 4.55
N ALA A 118 -0.15 -13.47 3.46
CA ALA A 118 -1.52 -13.99 3.50
C ALA A 118 -1.62 -15.29 4.32
N LYS A 119 -0.64 -16.19 4.20
CA LYS A 119 -0.58 -17.43 4.99
C LYS A 119 -0.29 -17.16 6.48
N VAL A 120 0.59 -16.21 6.79
CA VAL A 120 0.96 -15.87 8.17
C VAL A 120 -0.19 -15.19 8.89
N THR A 121 -0.88 -14.25 8.25
CA THR A 121 -1.99 -13.50 8.85
C THR A 121 -3.34 -14.21 8.73
N GLY A 122 -3.41 -15.33 8.01
CA GLY A 122 -4.66 -16.05 7.75
C GLY A 122 -5.66 -15.23 6.94
N THR A 123 -5.18 -14.30 6.10
CA THR A 123 -6.02 -13.44 5.26
C THR A 123 -6.13 -13.97 3.85
N LYS A 124 -7.19 -13.56 3.15
CA LYS A 124 -7.49 -13.98 1.78
C LYS A 124 -7.31 -12.83 0.79
N TYR A 125 -7.16 -13.19 -0.47
CA TYR A 125 -7.20 -12.21 -1.57
C TYR A 125 -8.64 -11.87 -1.94
N CYS A 126 -8.81 -10.77 -2.66
CA CYS A 126 -10.07 -10.44 -3.33
C CYS A 126 -10.50 -11.57 -4.29
N GLU A 127 -11.81 -11.79 -4.44
CA GLU A 127 -12.41 -12.67 -5.45
C GLU A 127 -11.92 -12.33 -6.86
N ASP A 128 -11.90 -11.04 -7.17
CA ASP A 128 -11.33 -10.53 -8.40
C ASP A 128 -9.81 -10.47 -8.30
N LYS A 129 -9.14 -11.38 -9.02
CA LYS A 129 -7.66 -11.48 -9.06
C LYS A 129 -6.98 -10.31 -9.78
N SER A 130 -7.72 -9.50 -10.52
CA SER A 130 -7.21 -8.27 -11.13
C SER A 130 -6.76 -7.25 -10.07
N VAL A 131 -7.50 -7.14 -8.97
CA VAL A 131 -7.19 -6.23 -7.86
C VAL A 131 -5.83 -6.54 -7.22
N PRO A 132 -5.56 -7.75 -6.69
CA PRO A 132 -4.26 -8.08 -6.11
C PRO A 132 -3.13 -8.00 -7.15
N ALA A 133 -3.38 -8.32 -8.43
CA ALA A 133 -2.37 -8.20 -9.48
C ALA A 133 -1.89 -6.74 -9.66
N VAL A 134 -2.81 -5.79 -9.82
CA VAL A 134 -2.47 -4.36 -9.97
C VAL A 134 -1.76 -3.82 -8.73
N VAL A 135 -2.21 -4.22 -7.53
CA VAL A 135 -1.59 -3.79 -6.27
C VAL A 135 -0.17 -4.33 -6.13
N ILE A 136 0.08 -5.60 -6.47
CA ILE A 136 1.42 -6.21 -6.41
C ILE A 136 2.36 -5.51 -7.40
N VAL A 137 1.89 -5.19 -8.60
CA VAL A 137 2.67 -4.42 -9.60
C VAL A 137 2.98 -3.02 -9.07
N GLY A 138 2.01 -2.32 -8.48
CA GLY A 138 2.23 -0.99 -7.88
C GLY A 138 3.22 -1.01 -6.70
N LEU A 139 3.15 -2.05 -5.85
CA LEU A 139 4.13 -2.25 -4.77
C LEU A 139 5.53 -2.52 -5.32
N ALA A 140 5.64 -3.31 -6.39
CA ALA A 140 6.91 -3.56 -7.07
C ALA A 140 7.50 -2.27 -7.65
N LEU A 141 6.68 -1.43 -8.27
CA LEU A 141 7.11 -0.14 -8.82
C LEU A 141 7.67 0.81 -7.74
N HIS A 142 6.96 0.94 -6.61
CA HIS A 142 7.46 1.74 -5.49
C HIS A 142 8.73 1.16 -4.88
N LYS A 143 8.86 -0.17 -4.85
CA LYS A 143 10.09 -0.83 -4.39
C LYS A 143 11.30 -0.52 -5.28
N GLU A 144 11.13 -0.44 -6.59
CA GLU A 144 12.24 -0.11 -7.51
C GLU A 144 12.57 1.38 -7.50
N THR A 145 11.55 2.24 -7.43
CA THR A 145 11.73 3.69 -7.51
C THR A 145 12.18 4.33 -6.18
N LEU A 146 11.60 3.88 -5.06
CA LEU A 146 11.84 4.45 -3.72
C LEU A 146 12.67 3.54 -2.81
N GLY A 147 12.92 2.29 -3.22
CA GLY A 147 13.61 1.27 -2.42
C GLY A 147 12.69 0.50 -1.45
N ALA A 148 11.47 0.98 -1.20
CA ALA A 148 10.51 0.38 -0.28
C ALA A 148 9.10 0.25 -0.90
N PRO A 149 8.34 -0.81 -0.56
CA PRO A 149 7.02 -1.05 -1.14
C PRO A 149 5.95 -0.18 -0.44
N LEU A 150 5.79 1.06 -0.86
CA LEU A 150 4.77 1.99 -0.35
C LEU A 150 3.36 1.64 -0.90
N CYS A 151 2.27 1.65 -0.09
CA CYS A 151 0.93 1.25 -0.60
C CYS A 151 0.50 2.18 -1.76
N PRO A 152 0.21 1.59 -2.94
CA PRO A 152 -0.06 2.35 -4.17
C PRO A 152 -1.45 3.01 -4.19
N CYS A 153 -2.38 2.60 -3.33
CA CYS A 153 -3.75 3.13 -3.29
C CYS A 153 -3.88 4.46 -2.53
N ARG A 154 -2.78 5.11 -2.17
CA ARG A 154 -2.79 6.44 -1.55
C ARG A 154 -1.97 7.43 -2.36
N HIS A 155 -2.41 8.68 -2.33
CA HIS A 155 -1.62 9.81 -2.79
C HIS A 155 -0.74 10.34 -1.67
N TYR A 156 0.50 10.71 -2.00
CA TYR A 156 1.47 11.29 -1.07
C TYR A 156 2.08 12.51 -1.75
N GLU A 157 2.20 13.61 -1.00
CA GLU A 157 2.87 14.82 -1.48
C GLU A 157 4.38 14.58 -1.63
N ASP A 158 5.00 13.98 -0.61
CA ASP A 158 6.44 13.68 -0.56
C ASP A 158 6.68 12.18 -0.28
N LYS A 159 6.73 11.36 -1.35
CA LYS A 159 6.89 9.89 -1.23
C LYS A 159 8.14 9.49 -0.44
N GLU A 160 9.24 10.21 -0.59
CA GLU A 160 10.53 9.90 0.04
C GLU A 160 10.53 10.11 1.57
N LYS A 161 9.74 11.07 2.08
CA LYS A 161 9.59 11.29 3.52
C LYS A 161 8.78 10.16 4.14
N GLU A 162 7.67 9.80 3.51
CA GLU A 162 6.79 8.71 3.96
C GLU A 162 7.50 7.35 3.98
N VAL A 163 8.37 7.09 3.00
CA VAL A 163 9.21 5.88 2.99
C VAL A 163 10.14 5.83 4.21
N LYS A 164 10.71 6.98 4.61
CA LYS A 164 11.57 7.09 5.80
C LYS A 164 10.78 6.93 7.09
N ASP A 165 9.57 7.48 7.15
CA ASP A 165 8.69 7.33 8.31
C ASP A 165 8.18 5.90 8.46
N GLY A 166 7.98 5.20 7.33
CA GLY A 166 7.70 3.76 7.29
C GLY A 166 6.29 3.37 7.75
N TYR A 167 5.41 4.33 8.01
CA TYR A 167 4.04 4.07 8.44
C TYR A 167 3.22 3.33 7.36
N TRP A 168 3.42 3.72 6.10
CA TRP A 168 2.71 3.19 4.92
C TRP A 168 3.50 2.17 4.10
N ASN A 169 4.69 1.79 4.55
CA ASN A 169 5.48 0.72 3.91
C ASN A 169 4.76 -0.61 4.14
N CYS A 170 4.51 -1.36 3.08
CA CYS A 170 3.82 -2.65 3.14
C CYS A 170 4.69 -3.68 3.89
N PRO A 171 4.18 -4.34 4.96
CA PRO A 171 2.83 -4.25 5.53
C PRO A 171 2.65 -3.01 6.43
N CYS A 172 1.66 -2.18 6.11
CA CYS A 172 1.43 -0.90 6.79
C CYS A 172 0.98 -1.07 8.25
N VAL A 173 1.09 -0.01 9.05
CA VAL A 173 0.68 -0.02 10.48
C VAL A 173 -0.76 -0.52 10.69
N PRO A 174 -1.79 -0.03 9.95
CA PRO A 174 -3.15 -0.54 10.11
C PRO A 174 -3.30 -2.04 9.80
N MET A 175 -2.51 -2.54 8.85
CA MET A 175 -2.51 -3.96 8.52
C MET A 175 -1.91 -4.78 9.65
N ARG A 176 -0.81 -4.33 10.26
CA ARG A 176 -0.13 -5.08 11.34
C ARG A 176 -0.92 -5.09 12.64
N GLU A 177 -1.63 -4.01 12.96
CA GLU A 177 -2.35 -3.88 14.24
C GLU A 177 -3.80 -4.40 14.16
N ARG A 178 -4.51 -4.10 13.06
CA ARG A 178 -5.95 -4.37 12.94
C ARG A 178 -6.31 -5.35 11.81
N HIS A 179 -5.35 -5.73 10.97
CA HIS A 179 -5.56 -6.49 9.74
C HIS A 179 -6.57 -5.82 8.80
N GLU A 180 -6.44 -4.50 8.63
CA GLU A 180 -7.25 -3.70 7.72
C GLU A 180 -6.41 -3.24 6.53
N CYS A 181 -6.71 -3.76 5.34
CA CYS A 181 -6.01 -3.40 4.10
C CYS A 181 -6.93 -2.57 3.19
N HIS A 182 -6.67 -1.26 3.09
CA HIS A 182 -7.41 -0.40 2.14
C HIS A 182 -7.15 -0.78 0.68
N CYS A 183 -5.93 -1.25 0.41
CA CYS A 183 -5.48 -1.74 -0.89
C CYS A 183 -6.27 -3.04 -1.33
N MET A 184 -7.18 -3.60 -0.51
CA MET A 184 -7.95 -4.85 -0.76
C MET A 184 -7.12 -6.10 -1.09
N LEU A 185 -5.82 -6.06 -0.80
CA LEU A 185 -4.91 -7.19 -1.00
C LEU A 185 -5.08 -8.25 0.09
N PHE A 186 -5.30 -7.83 1.34
CA PHE A 186 -5.46 -8.74 2.47
C PHE A 186 -6.81 -8.52 3.12
N LEU A 187 -7.73 -9.44 2.88
CA LEU A 187 -9.10 -9.40 3.41
C LEU A 187 -9.29 -10.47 4.49
N LYS A 188 -10.14 -10.17 5.47
CA LYS A 188 -10.61 -11.15 6.45
C LYS A 188 -11.72 -12.00 5.82
N ASP A 189 -11.93 -13.21 6.33
CA ASP A 189 -12.96 -14.14 5.84
C ASP A 189 -14.40 -13.59 5.94
N ASN A 190 -14.63 -12.57 6.78
CA ASN A 190 -15.95 -11.93 6.93
C ASN A 190 -16.24 -10.85 5.86
N ASN A 191 -15.31 -10.58 4.93
CA ASN A 191 -15.55 -9.61 3.86
C ASN A 191 -16.26 -10.31 2.69
N PRO A 192 -17.36 -9.76 2.14
CA PRO A 192 -18.06 -10.34 0.98
C PRO A 192 -17.19 -10.51 -0.27
N PHE A 193 -16.07 -9.78 -0.37
CA PHE A 193 -15.14 -9.88 -1.51
C PHE A 193 -13.97 -10.82 -1.25
N ALA A 194 -13.92 -11.51 -0.10
CA ALA A 194 -12.84 -12.44 0.20
C ALA A 194 -13.03 -13.75 -0.57
N SER A 195 -12.02 -14.11 -1.35
CA SER A 195 -11.95 -15.42 -2.00
C SER A 195 -11.53 -16.52 -1.02
N GLU A 196 -11.71 -17.78 -1.41
CA GLU A 196 -11.17 -18.91 -0.64
C GLU A 196 -9.66 -19.10 -0.85
N CYS A 197 -9.11 -18.56 -1.94
CA CYS A 197 -7.73 -18.71 -2.38
C CYS A 197 -6.80 -17.65 -1.79
N SER A 198 -5.69 -18.08 -1.20
CA SER A 198 -4.66 -17.19 -0.62
C SER A 198 -3.34 -17.21 -1.40
N THR A 199 -3.36 -17.68 -2.65
CA THR A 199 -2.18 -17.82 -3.51
C THR A 199 -2.48 -17.32 -4.92
N ILE A 200 -1.55 -16.56 -5.48
CA ILE A 200 -1.57 -16.10 -6.87
C ILE A 200 -0.23 -16.44 -7.54
N ASP A 201 -0.29 -16.85 -8.81
CA ASP A 201 0.88 -17.22 -9.61
C ASP A 201 1.40 -16.04 -10.44
N LEU A 202 2.69 -16.09 -10.81
CA LEU A 202 3.34 -15.03 -11.59
C LEU A 202 2.69 -14.83 -12.96
N GLU A 203 2.37 -15.94 -13.64
CA GLU A 203 1.75 -15.91 -14.96
C GLU A 203 0.38 -15.23 -14.93
N GLU A 204 -0.35 -15.40 -13.84
CA GLU A 204 -1.67 -14.78 -13.66
C GLU A 204 -1.54 -13.28 -13.47
N ILE A 205 -0.57 -12.83 -12.67
CA ILE A 205 -0.28 -11.39 -12.51
C ILE A 205 0.13 -10.76 -13.83
N MET A 206 1.00 -11.43 -14.61
CA MET A 206 1.46 -10.91 -15.89
C MET A 206 0.31 -10.79 -16.90
N LYS A 207 -0.57 -11.79 -16.99
CA LYS A 207 -1.75 -11.75 -17.87
C LYS A 207 -2.71 -10.61 -17.51
N LEU A 208 -2.87 -10.34 -16.20
CA LEU A 208 -3.82 -9.34 -15.70
C LEU A 208 -3.27 -7.91 -15.69
N LYS A 209 -1.95 -7.75 -15.78
CA LYS A 209 -1.31 -6.44 -15.86
C LYS A 209 -1.57 -5.73 -17.20
N ASP A 210 -1.65 -6.51 -18.28
CA ASP A 210 -1.81 -6.01 -19.64
C ASP A 210 -3.30 -5.85 -20.07
N GLY A 211 -4.24 -6.19 -19.17
CA GLY A 211 -5.68 -6.32 -19.44
C GLY A 211 -6.55 -5.13 -19.06
#